data_AF-A0A7J4FTN2-F1
#
_entry.id   AF-A0A7J4FTN2-F1
#
_cell.length_a   1.000
_cell.length_b   1.000
_cell.length_c   1.000
_cell.angle_alpha   90.00
_cell.angle_beta   90.00
_cell.angle_gamma   90.00
#
_symmetry.space_group_name_H-M   'P 1'
#
loop_
_entity.id
_entity.type
_entity.pdbx_description
1 polymer ?
#
loop_
_entity_poly.entity_id
_entity_poly.type
_entity_poly.pdbx_seq_one_letter_code
_entity_poly.pdbx_strand_id
1 'polypeptide(L)'
;MDSFYEEQTWFRNKINAKGLIYIADIQVNTRFWLNKPEKEIPERKGDLGRIPTKEKMREGEPHPIEVRDLKNQLEDSEWSRFFIRDTERKELWSNIACVRVYPVV
;
A
#
# COMPACT_ATOMS: atom_id res chain seq x y z
N MET A 1 -17.92 -8.39 7.61
CA MET A 1 -17.49 -7.77 6.33
C MET A 1 -16.53 -8.75 5.69
N ASP A 2 -16.64 -9.04 4.39
CA ASP A 2 -15.77 -10.03 3.72
C ASP A 2 -14.33 -9.49 3.62
N SER A 3 -13.43 -10.03 4.44
CA SER A 3 -12.09 -9.49 4.73
C SER A 3 -10.99 -9.94 3.75
N PHE A 4 -11.32 -10.15 2.47
CA PHE A 4 -10.36 -10.69 1.48
C PHE A 4 -10.29 -9.92 0.16
N TYR A 5 -11.04 -8.82 0.02
CA TYR A 5 -11.01 -8.03 -1.22
C TYR A 5 -9.65 -7.34 -1.44
N GLU A 6 -8.91 -7.09 -0.36
CA GLU A 6 -7.58 -6.48 -0.39
C GLU A 6 -6.50 -7.43 -0.95
N GLU A 7 -6.61 -8.74 -0.73
CA GLU A 7 -5.62 -9.74 -1.17
C GLU A 7 -5.78 -10.09 -2.65
N GLN A 8 -6.98 -9.90 -3.20
CA GLN A 8 -7.31 -10.31 -4.55
C GLN A 8 -6.84 -9.29 -5.59
N THR A 9 -5.60 -9.43 -6.04
CA THR A 9 -5.01 -8.56 -7.09
C THR A 9 -5.86 -8.48 -8.37
N TRP A 10 -6.50 -9.57 -8.80
CA TRP A 10 -7.37 -9.56 -9.97
C TRP A 10 -8.59 -8.64 -9.80
N PHE A 11 -9.14 -8.56 -8.59
CA PHE A 11 -10.32 -7.75 -8.27
C PHE A 11 -9.95 -6.26 -8.28
N ARG A 12 -8.86 -5.90 -7.59
CA ARG A 12 -8.30 -4.54 -7.57
C ARG A 12 -7.97 -4.04 -8.98
N ASN A 13 -7.37 -4.89 -9.80
CA ASN A 13 -7.06 -4.57 -11.20
C ASN A 13 -8.33 -4.32 -12.03
N LYS A 14 -9.40 -5.09 -11.83
CA LYS A 14 -10.68 -4.86 -12.53
C LYS A 14 -11.37 -3.58 -12.08
N ILE A 15 -11.34 -3.24 -10.79
CA ILE A 15 -11.88 -1.98 -10.28
C ILE A 15 -11.10 -0.80 -10.88
N ASN A 16 -9.77 -0.86 -10.83
CA ASN A 16 -8.91 0.17 -11.40
C ASN A 16 -9.13 0.34 -12.91
N ALA A 17 -9.27 -0.77 -13.66
CA ALA A 17 -9.56 -0.73 -15.10
C ALA A 17 -10.91 -0.08 -15.43
N LYS A 18 -11.87 -0.10 -14.49
CA LYS A 18 -13.16 0.57 -14.62
C LYS A 18 -13.15 2.02 -14.11
N GLY A 19 -12.03 2.51 -13.58
CA GLY A 19 -11.91 3.85 -13.00
C GLY A 19 -12.78 4.05 -11.75
N LEU A 20 -13.14 2.97 -11.07
CA LEU A 20 -13.98 3.02 -9.87
C LEU A 20 -13.13 3.25 -8.63
N ILE A 21 -13.64 4.07 -7.72
CA ILE A 21 -13.06 4.26 -6.38
C ILE A 21 -13.78 3.31 -5.44
N TYR A 22 -13.03 2.60 -4.60
CA TYR A 22 -13.57 1.69 -3.61
C TYR A 22 -12.83 1.82 -2.29
N ILE A 23 -13.49 1.43 -1.21
CA ILE A 23 -12.91 1.33 0.13
C ILE A 23 -13.14 -0.11 0.59
N ALA A 24 -12.09 -0.74 1.10
CA ALA A 24 -12.14 -2.06 1.69
C ALA A 24 -11.34 -2.05 2.99
N ASP A 25 -11.72 -2.92 3.92
CA ASP A 25 -10.89 -3.18 5.09
C ASP A 25 -9.56 -3.78 4.64
N ILE A 26 -8.50 -3.50 5.40
CA ILE A 26 -7.16 -4.01 5.14
C ILE A 26 -6.60 -4.60 6.42
N GLN A 27 -5.93 -5.75 6.31
CA GLN A 27 -5.27 -6.36 7.46
C GLN A 27 -4.14 -5.46 7.97
N VAL A 28 -4.03 -5.36 9.29
CA VAL A 28 -3.06 -4.51 10.00
C VAL A 28 -1.59 -4.85 9.70
N ASN A 29 -1.31 -6.09 9.32
CA ASN A 29 0.01 -6.61 8.95
C ASN A 29 0.28 -6.54 7.43
N THR A 30 -0.63 -5.97 6.64
CA THR A 30 -0.43 -5.82 5.19
C THR A 30 0.77 -4.93 4.94
N ARG A 31 1.65 -5.36 4.04
CA ARG A 31 2.89 -4.67 3.68
C ARG A 31 2.78 -3.91 2.38
N PHE A 32 3.38 -2.73 2.34
CA PHE A 32 3.42 -1.88 1.16
C PHE A 32 4.65 -0.96 1.18
N TRP A 33 4.98 -0.39 0.03
CA TRP A 33 5.98 0.65 -0.11
C TRP A 33 5.31 2.02 -0.27
N LEU A 34 5.87 3.06 0.37
CA LEU A 34 5.43 4.44 0.18
C LEU A 34 5.89 5.00 -1.18
N ASN A 35 7.08 4.61 -1.60
CA ASN A 35 7.63 4.94 -2.91
C ASN A 35 7.62 3.72 -3.82
N LYS A 36 7.53 3.92 -5.13
CA LYS A 36 7.57 2.82 -6.09
C LYS A 36 8.97 2.21 -6.04
N PRO A 37 9.13 0.94 -5.65
CA PRO A 37 10.46 0.36 -5.54
C PRO A 37 11.05 0.14 -6.93
N GLU A 38 12.35 0.41 -7.07
CA GLU A 38 13.08 0.05 -8.28
C GLU A 38 13.47 -1.43 -8.27
N LYS A 39 13.36 -2.04 -9.45
CA LYS A 39 13.79 -3.43 -9.68
C LYS A 39 14.92 -3.43 -10.69
N GLU A 40 15.98 -4.15 -10.40
CA GLU A 40 17.13 -4.32 -11.28
C GLU A 40 17.52 -5.81 -11.37
N ILE A 41 18.12 -6.19 -12.49
CA ILE A 41 18.77 -7.50 -12.58
C ILE A 41 20.09 -7.37 -11.82
N PRO A 42 20.30 -8.14 -10.74
CA PRO A 42 21.47 -7.97 -9.90
C PRO A 42 22.75 -8.28 -10.69
N GLU A 43 23.81 -7.55 -10.41
CA GLU A 43 25.12 -7.85 -10.97
C GLU A 43 25.57 -9.25 -10.60
N ARG A 44 26.30 -9.86 -11.54
CA ARG A 44 26.81 -11.22 -11.38
C ARG A 44 27.94 -11.22 -10.36
N LYS A 45 27.74 -11.88 -9.20
CA LYS A 45 28.74 -11.96 -8.12
C LYS A 45 29.94 -12.89 -8.38
N GLY A 46 30.06 -13.50 -9.57
CA GLY A 46 31.21 -14.35 -9.94
C GLY A 46 31.00 -15.17 -11.22
N ASP A 47 32.05 -15.85 -11.69
CA ASP A 47 32.09 -16.56 -12.98
C ASP A 47 31.42 -17.95 -12.99
N LEU A 48 31.02 -18.43 -11.82
CA LEU A 48 30.33 -19.72 -11.66
C LEU A 48 28.82 -19.52 -11.52
N GLY A 49 28.06 -20.36 -12.22
CA GLY A 49 26.58 -20.35 -12.16
C GLY A 49 25.90 -19.49 -13.22
N ARG A 50 24.56 -19.57 -13.24
CA ARG A 50 23.69 -18.95 -14.24
C ARG A 50 23.70 -17.42 -14.10
N ILE A 51 23.82 -16.72 -15.24
CA ILE A 51 23.67 -15.28 -15.32
C ILE A 51 22.30 -14.89 -14.75
N PRO A 52 22.23 -13.95 -13.78
CA PRO A 52 20.96 -13.47 -13.27
C PRO A 52 20.11 -12.91 -14.42
N THR A 53 18.89 -13.40 -14.56
CA THR A 53 17.91 -12.89 -15.54
C THR A 53 16.61 -12.45 -14.88
N LYS A 54 16.45 -12.67 -13.57
CA LYS A 54 15.27 -12.27 -12.82
C LYS A 54 15.54 -10.92 -12.17
N GLU A 55 14.63 -9.98 -12.39
CA GLU A 55 14.59 -8.72 -11.67
C GLU A 55 14.46 -8.98 -10.15
N LYS A 56 15.30 -8.31 -9.37
CA LYS A 56 15.22 -8.24 -7.92
C LYS A 56 15.06 -6.79 -7.51
N MET A 57 14.64 -6.56 -6.27
CA MET A 57 14.68 -5.21 -5.70
C MET A 57 16.13 -4.69 -5.73
N ARG A 58 16.30 -3.43 -6.14
CA ARG A 58 17.59 -2.74 -6.11
C ARG A 58 18.14 -2.73 -4.69
N GLU A 59 19.44 -2.92 -4.55
CA GLU A 59 20.10 -2.86 -3.24
C GLU A 59 20.01 -1.43 -2.68
N GLY A 60 19.55 -1.31 -1.42
CA GLY A 60 19.34 -0.01 -0.76
C GLY A 60 17.91 0.53 -0.80
N GLU A 61 16.99 -0.11 -1.52
CA GLU A 61 15.57 0.22 -1.45
C GLU A 61 15.01 0.04 -0.03
N PRO A 62 14.14 0.95 0.46
CA PRO A 62 13.55 0.83 1.77
C PRO A 62 12.69 -0.43 1.89
N HIS A 63 12.70 -1.02 3.08
CA HIS A 63 11.87 -2.17 3.36
C HIS A 63 10.38 -1.77 3.31
N PRO A 64 9.49 -2.68 2.87
CA PRO A 64 8.07 -2.46 2.98
C PRO A 64 7.66 -2.20 4.44
N ILE A 65 6.72 -1.29 4.64
CA ILE A 65 6.15 -0.96 5.95
C ILE A 65 4.79 -1.65 6.11
N GLU A 66 4.38 -1.87 7.35
CA GLU A 66 3.07 -2.45 7.67
C GLU A 66 2.02 -1.36 7.98
N VAL A 67 0.74 -1.67 7.76
CA VAL A 67 -0.37 -0.72 7.99
C VAL A 67 -0.36 -0.17 9.42
N ARG A 68 -0.08 -1.00 10.44
CA ARG A 68 0.02 -0.53 11.84
C ARG A 68 1.05 0.58 12.05
N ASP A 69 2.15 0.54 11.31
CA ASP A 69 3.27 1.45 11.51
C ASP A 69 3.09 2.76 10.74
N LEU A 70 2.19 2.78 9.73
CA LEU A 70 1.92 3.95 8.91
C LEU A 70 1.47 5.15 9.73
N LYS A 71 0.60 4.94 10.73
CA LYS A 71 0.09 6.01 11.57
C LYS A 71 1.21 6.81 12.23
N ASN A 72 2.31 6.16 12.61
CA ASN A 72 3.43 6.79 13.30
C ASN A 72 4.36 7.56 12.34
N GLN A 73 4.20 7.37 11.02
CA GLN A 73 5.00 8.04 9.99
C GLN A 73 4.28 9.25 9.38
N LEU A 74 2.97 9.38 9.63
CA LEU A 74 2.19 10.48 9.12
C LEU A 74 2.24 11.66 10.08
N GLU A 75 2.54 12.83 9.54
CA GLU A 75 2.49 14.08 10.27
C GLU A 75 1.02 14.50 10.52
N ASP A 76 0.75 15.23 11.60
CA ASP A 76 -0.60 15.71 11.93
C ASP A 76 -1.22 16.56 10.79
N SER A 77 -0.38 17.21 9.97
CA SER A 77 -0.80 17.99 8.81
C SER A 77 -1.31 17.16 7.63
N GLU A 78 -0.98 15.86 7.58
CA GLU A 78 -1.46 14.94 6.54
C GLU A 78 -2.87 14.40 6.84
N TRP A 79 -3.34 14.59 8.08
CA TRP A 79 -4.68 14.22 8.49
C TRP A 79 -5.67 15.34 8.21
N SER A 80 -6.76 15.00 7.52
CA SER A 80 -7.86 15.91 7.27
C SER A 80 -9.09 15.49 8.05
N ARG A 81 -9.71 16.44 8.75
CA ARG A 81 -10.95 16.22 9.49
C ARG A 81 -12.15 16.38 8.57
N PHE A 82 -12.85 15.28 8.32
CA PHE A 82 -14.02 15.24 7.44
C PHE A 82 -15.32 15.08 8.24
N PHE A 83 -16.33 15.83 7.80
CA PHE A 83 -17.71 15.56 8.16
C PHE A 83 -18.21 14.37 7.35
N ILE A 84 -18.72 13.34 8.02
CA ILE A 84 -19.25 12.14 7.37
C ILE A 84 -20.75 12.29 7.16
N ARG A 85 -21.52 12.52 8.24
CA ARG A 85 -22.97 12.67 8.21
C ARG A 85 -23.51 13.13 9.57
N ASP A 86 -24.77 13.53 9.59
CA ASP A 86 -25.53 13.68 10.82
C ASP A 86 -25.93 12.32 11.43
N THR A 87 -25.97 12.29 12.76
CA THR A 87 -26.49 11.18 13.56
C THR A 87 -27.47 11.71 14.60
N GLU A 88 -28.24 10.82 15.23
CA GLU A 88 -29.14 11.19 16.34
C GLU A 88 -28.40 11.88 17.50
N ARG A 89 -27.08 11.66 17.63
CA ARG A 89 -26.22 12.21 18.67
C ARG A 89 -25.33 13.35 18.17
N LYS A 90 -25.75 14.08 17.13
CA LYS A 90 -25.01 15.14 16.39
C LYS A 90 -24.15 14.60 15.23
N GLU A 91 -23.35 15.48 14.67
CA GLU A 91 -22.47 15.26 13.53
C GLU A 91 -21.40 14.19 13.80
N LEU A 92 -21.24 13.26 12.86
CA LEU A 92 -20.14 12.31 12.84
C LEU A 92 -18.97 12.90 12.06
N TRP A 93 -17.85 13.09 12.75
CA TRP A 93 -16.58 13.55 12.20
C TRP A 93 -15.53 12.45 12.26
N SER A 94 -14.63 12.40 11.28
CA SER A 94 -13.48 11.49 11.29
C SER A 94 -12.22 12.17 10.74
N ASN A 95 -11.07 11.76 11.24
CA ASN A 95 -9.78 12.13 10.67
C ASN A 95 -9.38 11.07 9.63
N ILE A 96 -9.11 11.51 8.41
CA ILE A 96 -8.76 10.64 7.29
C ILE A 96 -7.49 11.18 6.66
N ALA A 97 -6.54 10.27 6.41
CA ALA A 97 -5.36 10.52 5.60
C ALA A 97 -5.42 9.63 4.35
N CYS A 98 -5.09 10.18 3.19
CA CYS A 98 -5.07 9.48 1.91
C CYS A 98 -3.63 9.38 1.42
N VAL A 99 -3.04 8.18 1.51
CA VAL A 99 -1.63 7.96 1.18
C VAL A 99 -1.55 7.07 -0.06
N ARG A 100 -0.70 7.45 -1.02
CA ARG A 100 -0.39 6.59 -2.15
C ARG A 100 0.60 5.51 -1.72
N VAL A 101 0.26 4.26 -2.00
CA VAL A 101 1.07 3.10 -1.61
C VAL A 101 1.24 2.13 -2.79
N TYR A 102 2.28 1.30 -2.73
CA TYR A 102 2.56 0.24 -3.69
C TYR A 102 2.53 -1.11 -2.97
N PRO A 103 1.64 -2.05 -3.34
CA PRO A 103 1.50 -3.32 -2.64
C PRO A 103 2.69 -4.25 -2.92
N VAL A 104 3.09 -5.06 -1.93
CA VAL A 104 4.05 -6.15 -2.12
C VAL A 104 3.37 -7.27 -2.92
N VAL A 105 3.74 -7.43 -4.19
CA VAL A 105 3.22 -8.46 -5.12
C VAL A 105 4.32 -9.44 -5.49
#